data_AF-A0A656Y2D6-F1
#
_entry.id   AF-A0A656Y2D6-F1
#
_cell.length_a   1.000
_cell.length_b   1.000
_cell.length_c   1.000
_cell.angle_alpha   90.00
_cell.angle_beta   90.00
_cell.angle_gamma   90.00
#
_symmetry.space_group_name_H-M   'P 1'
#
loop_
_entity.id
_entity.type
_entity.pdbx_description
1 polymer ?
#
loop_
_entity_poly.entity_id
_entity_poly.type
_entity_poly.pdbx_seq_one_letter_code
_entity_poly.pdbx_strand_id
1 'polypeptide(L)'
;MSDEPWYVVVATLGPLVAAIGAIGALIVGILTVRQRTAADSRSQWWARVQWAVDLAFSADESRRAIGLDALVLLASSPLAGPDDDAFLAGLSLDVLDAAEERGAGDDADFVPVDDDRTPVRPSTARPVVRVSRSEVAAARLRVVTDRGRGRPTPSWIARLAQTSDVRH
;
A
#
# COMPACT_ATOMS: atom_id res chain seq x y z
N MET A 1 60.18 34.89 28.21
CA MET A 1 59.15 34.40 27.29
C MET A 1 59.07 32.91 27.59
N SER A 2 58.19 32.54 28.53
CA SER A 2 58.17 31.18 29.07
C SER A 2 57.65 30.25 27.99
N ASP A 3 58.43 29.25 27.60
CA ASP A 3 57.96 28.14 26.77
C ASP A 3 56.92 27.38 27.59
N GLU A 4 55.64 27.64 27.30
CA GLU A 4 54.55 26.92 27.94
C GLU A 4 54.66 25.44 27.54
N PRO A 5 54.84 24.50 28.49
CA PRO A 5 55.08 23.11 28.14
C PRO A 5 53.86 22.58 27.38
N TRP A 6 54.07 22.14 26.14
CA TRP A 6 53.01 21.73 25.20
C TRP A 6 51.98 20.74 25.76
N TYR A 7 52.36 19.95 26.77
CA TYR A 7 51.47 19.06 27.52
C TYR A 7 50.33 19.80 28.26
N VAL A 8 50.53 21.05 28.69
CA VAL A 8 49.50 21.88 29.35
C VAL A 8 48.40 22.27 28.36
N VAL A 9 48.77 22.63 27.12
CA VAL A 9 47.81 22.89 26.04
C VAL A 9 46.98 21.64 25.73
N VAL A 10 47.62 20.46 25.68
CA VAL A 10 46.94 19.18 25.47
C VAL A 10 46.02 18.80 26.63
N ALA A 11 46.47 19.01 27.88
CA ALA A 11 45.67 18.69 29.07
C ALA A 11 44.42 19.58 29.19
N THR A 12 44.50 20.84 28.76
CA THR A 12 43.36 21.77 28.81
C THR A 12 42.32 21.45 27.72
N LEU A 13 42.77 20.93 26.57
CA LEU A 13 41.89 20.55 25.46
C LEU A 13 41.32 19.12 25.57
N GLY A 14 41.92 18.25 26.39
CA GLY A 14 41.50 16.86 26.56
C GLY A 14 40.01 16.67 26.87
N PRO A 15 39.43 17.38 27.87
CA PRO A 15 37.99 17.28 28.17
C PRO A 15 37.10 17.76 27.03
N LEU A 16 37.53 18.77 26.26
CA LEU A 16 36.77 19.28 25.11
C LEU A 16 36.76 18.26 23.96
N VAL A 17 37.90 17.64 23.67
CA VAL A 17 38.01 16.55 22.68
C VAL A 17 37.13 15.36 23.08
N ALA A 18 37.16 14.97 24.35
CA ALA A 18 36.31 13.91 24.88
C ALA A 18 34.82 14.26 24.77
N ALA A 19 34.43 15.51 25.07
CA ALA A 19 33.05 15.98 24.95
C ALA A 19 32.55 15.94 23.50
N ILE A 20 33.39 16.37 22.54
CA ILE A 20 33.07 16.28 21.11
C ILE A 20 32.89 14.82 20.68
N GLY A 21 33.79 13.93 21.13
CA GLY A 21 33.67 12.48 20.88
C GLY A 21 32.38 11.88 21.44
N ALA A 22 31.98 12.26 22.66
CA ALA A 22 30.75 11.80 23.30
C ALA A 22 29.50 12.29 22.57
N ILE A 23 29.47 13.56 22.12
CA ILE A 23 28.37 14.10 21.31
C ILE A 23 28.28 13.36 19.97
N GLY A 24 29.41 13.12 19.31
CA GLY A 24 29.46 12.33 18.07
C GLY A 24 28.88 10.93 18.26
N ALA A 25 29.29 10.22 19.31
CA ALA A 25 28.77 8.91 19.65
C ALA A 25 27.26 8.93 19.95
N LEU A 26 26.76 9.94 20.66
CA LEU A 26 25.33 10.12 20.94
C LEU A 26 24.52 10.33 19.66
N ILE A 27 24.99 11.19 18.75
CA ILE A 27 24.32 11.45 17.47
C ILE A 27 24.26 10.17 16.63
N VAL A 28 25.38 9.45 16.50
CA VAL A 28 25.44 8.17 15.78
C VAL A 28 24.51 7.15 16.41
N GLY A 29 24.45 7.06 17.74
CA GLY A 29 23.52 6.19 18.46
C GLY A 29 22.07 6.49 18.13
N ILE A 30 21.65 7.77 18.16
CA ILE A 30 20.28 8.19 17.82
C ILE A 30 19.96 7.87 16.36
N LEU A 31 20.87 8.17 15.42
CA LEU A 31 20.69 7.87 14.01
C LEU A 31 20.54 6.36 13.77
N THR A 32 21.35 5.55 14.44
CA THR A 32 21.31 4.07 14.35
C THR A 32 19.97 3.53 14.81
N VAL A 33 19.46 4.00 15.95
CA VAL A 33 18.14 3.58 16.47
C VAL A 33 17.03 3.97 15.49
N ARG A 34 17.05 5.21 14.97
CA ARG A 34 16.05 5.67 14.00
C ARG A 34 16.08 4.85 12.70
N GLN A 35 17.27 4.55 12.20
CA GLN A 35 17.44 3.70 11.02
C GLN A 35 16.89 2.29 11.26
N ARG A 36 17.19 1.69 12.42
CA ARG A 36 16.64 0.37 12.79
C ARG A 36 15.11 0.39 12.88
N THR A 37 14.52 1.37 13.56
CA THR A 37 13.06 1.47 13.68
C THR A 37 12.37 1.63 12.32
N ALA A 38 12.96 2.40 11.40
CA ALA A 38 12.45 2.54 10.05
C ALA A 38 12.55 1.21 9.26
N ALA A 39 13.70 0.53 9.34
CA ALA A 39 13.91 -0.76 8.69
C ALA A 39 12.98 -1.85 9.22
N ASP A 40 12.77 -1.90 10.54
CA ASP A 40 11.86 -2.85 11.18
C ASP A 40 10.41 -2.59 10.76
N SER A 41 9.98 -1.32 10.74
CA SER A 41 8.63 -0.94 10.28
C SER A 41 8.40 -1.35 8.83
N ARG A 42 9.41 -1.16 7.96
CA ARG A 42 9.35 -1.55 6.55
C ARG A 42 9.30 -3.07 6.37
N SER A 43 10.03 -3.81 7.20
CA SER A 43 10.02 -5.29 7.21
C SER A 43 8.65 -5.84 7.64
N GLN A 44 8.06 -5.26 8.69
CA GLN A 44 6.71 -5.64 9.16
C GLN A 44 5.62 -5.26 8.15
N TRP A 45 5.76 -4.13 7.45
CA TRP A 45 4.87 -3.80 6.35
C TRP A 45 4.97 -4.84 5.23
N TRP A 46 6.18 -5.26 4.84
CA TRP A 46 6.35 -6.27 3.78
C TRP A 46 5.79 -7.64 4.18
N ALA A 47 5.96 -8.06 5.43
CA ALA A 47 5.35 -9.29 5.94
C ALA A 47 3.82 -9.26 5.81
N ARG A 48 3.18 -8.11 6.08
CA ARG A 48 1.74 -7.92 5.88
C ARG A 48 1.34 -7.93 4.41
N VAL A 49 2.16 -7.36 3.52
CA VAL A 49 1.95 -7.44 2.07
C VAL A 49 2.00 -8.89 1.60
N GLN A 50 3.00 -9.67 2.00
CA GLN A 50 3.12 -11.07 1.61
C GLN A 50 1.91 -11.91 2.07
N TRP A 51 1.46 -11.72 3.31
CA TRP A 51 0.24 -12.37 3.80
C TRP A 51 -1.00 -11.98 2.99
N ALA A 52 -1.16 -10.69 2.67
CA ALA A 52 -2.30 -10.20 1.91
C ALA A 52 -2.27 -10.69 0.44
N VAL A 53 -1.07 -10.78 -0.15
CA VAL A 53 -0.83 -11.36 -1.48
C VAL A 53 -1.21 -12.84 -1.52
N ASP A 54 -0.73 -13.65 -0.57
CA ASP A 54 -1.09 -15.08 -0.48
C ASP A 54 -2.61 -15.26 -0.45
N LEU A 55 -3.28 -14.42 0.35
CA LEU A 55 -4.73 -14.45 0.46
C LEU A 55 -5.42 -13.97 -0.82
N ALA A 56 -4.91 -12.93 -1.49
CA ALA A 56 -5.43 -12.38 -2.75
C ALA A 56 -5.33 -13.36 -3.94
N PHE A 57 -4.44 -14.35 -3.86
CA PHE A 57 -4.34 -15.42 -4.87
C PHE A 57 -5.07 -16.71 -4.45
N SER A 58 -5.82 -16.68 -3.35
CA SER A 58 -6.63 -17.83 -2.93
C SER A 58 -7.75 -18.13 -3.93
N ALA A 59 -8.04 -19.42 -4.12
CA ALA A 59 -9.22 -19.86 -4.89
C ALA A 59 -10.54 -19.61 -4.14
N ASP A 60 -10.48 -19.38 -2.82
CA ASP A 60 -11.64 -19.00 -2.01
C ASP A 60 -11.94 -17.50 -2.20
N GLU A 61 -13.13 -17.19 -2.73
CA GLU A 61 -13.54 -15.82 -3.05
C GLU A 61 -13.53 -14.88 -1.84
N SER A 62 -13.94 -15.39 -0.67
CA SER A 62 -13.99 -14.58 0.55
C SER A 62 -12.58 -14.24 1.02
N ARG A 63 -11.67 -15.22 1.02
CA ARG A 63 -10.25 -15.01 1.32
C ARG A 63 -9.64 -14.02 0.33
N ARG A 64 -9.79 -14.27 -0.97
CA ARG A 64 -9.29 -13.40 -2.03
C ARG A 64 -9.70 -11.95 -1.84
N ALA A 65 -10.97 -11.70 -1.55
CA ALA A 65 -11.47 -10.36 -1.26
C ALA A 65 -10.82 -9.74 -0.01
N ILE A 66 -10.65 -10.48 1.08
CA ILE A 66 -9.96 -10.00 2.28
C ILE A 66 -8.49 -9.65 1.97
N GLY A 67 -7.81 -10.44 1.13
CA GLY A 67 -6.44 -10.17 0.71
C GLY A 67 -6.33 -8.84 -0.05
N LEU A 68 -7.21 -8.64 -1.02
CA LEU A 68 -7.26 -7.39 -1.80
C LEU A 68 -7.64 -6.18 -0.93
N ASP A 69 -8.61 -6.30 -0.02
CA ASP A 69 -8.94 -5.25 0.94
C ASP A 69 -7.76 -4.90 1.86
N ALA A 70 -7.00 -5.90 2.31
CA ALA A 70 -5.79 -5.68 3.09
C ALA A 70 -4.70 -4.96 2.26
N LEU A 71 -4.56 -5.29 0.98
CA LEU A 71 -3.65 -4.59 0.07
C LEU A 71 -4.07 -3.12 -0.15
N VAL A 72 -5.37 -2.81 -0.18
CA VAL A 72 -5.88 -1.42 -0.23
C VAL A 72 -5.40 -0.62 0.97
N LEU A 73 -5.49 -1.20 2.18
CA LEU A 73 -5.02 -0.57 3.41
C LEU A 73 -3.50 -0.41 3.42
N LEU A 74 -2.77 -1.41 2.92
CA LEU A 74 -1.30 -1.39 2.86
C LEU A 74 -0.75 -0.40 1.83
N ALA A 75 -1.42 -0.23 0.69
CA ALA A 75 -1.09 0.78 -0.32
C ALA A 75 -1.32 2.21 0.19
N SER A 76 -2.27 2.40 1.11
CA SER A 76 -2.54 3.71 1.73
C SER A 76 -1.59 4.03 2.89
N SER A 77 -0.70 3.11 3.26
CA SER A 77 0.22 3.25 4.39
C SER A 77 1.37 4.22 4.07
N PRO A 78 1.84 5.05 5.01
CA PRO A 78 3.03 5.89 4.81
C PRO A 78 4.33 5.08 4.65
N LEU A 79 4.28 3.76 4.86
CA LEU A 79 5.40 2.83 4.64
C LEU A 79 5.47 2.29 3.20
N ALA A 80 4.43 2.52 2.39
CA ALA A 80 4.46 2.23 0.97
C ALA A 80 5.29 3.30 0.26
N GLY A 81 6.34 2.88 -0.43
CA GLY A 81 7.14 3.73 -1.29
C GLY A 81 6.52 3.87 -2.69
N PRO A 82 7.00 4.81 -3.51
CA PRO A 82 6.48 5.03 -4.86
C PRO A 82 6.57 3.79 -5.77
N ASP A 83 7.64 3.00 -5.63
CA ASP A 83 7.81 1.75 -6.40
C ASP A 83 6.85 0.64 -5.95
N ASP A 84 6.45 0.67 -4.67
CA ASP A 84 5.51 -0.31 -4.12
C ASP A 84 4.12 -0.14 -4.74
N ASP A 85 3.68 1.10 -5.02
CA ASP A 85 2.38 1.34 -5.65
C ASP A 85 2.29 0.76 -7.05
N ALA A 86 3.40 0.69 -7.79
CA ALA A 86 3.43 0.06 -9.11
C ALA A 86 3.30 -1.46 -8.99
N PHE A 87 4.03 -2.07 -8.05
CA PHE A 87 3.91 -3.49 -7.74
C PHE A 87 2.49 -3.86 -7.29
N LEU A 88 1.95 -3.14 -6.31
CA LEU A 88 0.62 -3.39 -5.75
C LEU A 88 -0.49 -3.18 -6.79
N ALA A 89 -0.32 -2.22 -7.72
CA ALA A 89 -1.24 -2.05 -8.84
C ALA A 89 -1.29 -3.28 -9.74
N GLY A 90 -0.14 -3.92 -9.96
CA GLY A 90 -0.01 -5.14 -10.77
C GLY A 90 -0.86 -6.29 -10.25
N LEU A 91 -1.04 -6.39 -8.93
CA LEU A 91 -1.81 -7.45 -8.27
C LEU A 91 -3.32 -7.40 -8.59
N SER A 92 -3.81 -6.28 -9.09
CA SER A 92 -5.22 -6.12 -9.48
C SER A 92 -5.50 -6.40 -10.95
N LEU A 93 -4.47 -6.49 -11.80
CA LEU A 93 -4.63 -6.49 -13.25
C LEU A 93 -5.43 -7.69 -13.75
N ASP A 94 -4.99 -8.92 -13.44
CA ASP A 94 -5.65 -10.13 -13.92
C ASP A 94 -7.14 -10.20 -13.51
N VAL A 95 -7.48 -9.72 -12.31
CA VAL A 95 -8.86 -9.68 -11.80
C VAL A 95 -9.70 -8.68 -12.59
N LEU A 96 -9.13 -7.52 -12.93
CA LEU A 96 -9.81 -6.47 -13.67
C LEU A 96 -9.91 -6.79 -15.16
N ASP A 97 -8.88 -7.39 -15.74
CA ASP A 97 -8.87 -7.87 -17.13
C ASP A 97 -9.94 -8.94 -17.32
N ALA A 98 -10.05 -9.90 -16.38
CA ALA A 98 -11.11 -10.90 -16.40
C ALA A 98 -12.53 -10.29 -16.26
N ALA A 99 -12.68 -9.18 -15.53
CA ALA A 99 -13.95 -8.47 -15.47
C ALA A 99 -14.26 -7.75 -16.80
N GLU A 100 -13.25 -7.13 -17.42
CA GLU A 100 -13.36 -6.46 -18.72
C GLU A 100 -13.72 -7.45 -19.85
N GLU A 101 -13.08 -8.63 -19.88
CA GLU A 101 -13.41 -9.71 -20.82
C GLU A 101 -14.86 -10.19 -20.71
N ARG A 102 -15.48 -10.07 -19.53
CA ARG A 102 -16.90 -10.36 -19.30
C ARG A 102 -17.83 -9.21 -19.68
N GLY A 103 -17.28 -8.10 -20.17
CA GLY A 103 -18.01 -6.91 -20.60
C GLY A 103 -18.05 -5.78 -19.58
N ALA A 104 -17.23 -5.82 -18.52
CA ALA A 104 -17.03 -4.63 -17.68
C ALA A 104 -16.42 -3.52 -18.54
N GLY A 105 -16.96 -2.31 -18.43
CA GLY A 105 -16.51 -1.20 -19.25
C GLY A 105 -17.29 0.07 -18.94
N ASP A 106 -17.04 1.12 -19.72
CA ASP A 106 -17.59 2.44 -19.43
C ASP A 106 -19.12 2.51 -19.54
N ASP A 107 -19.76 1.58 -20.26
CA ASP A 107 -21.21 1.49 -20.38
C ASP A 107 -21.85 0.38 -19.53
N ALA A 108 -21.06 -0.34 -18.73
CA ALA A 108 -21.57 -1.45 -17.92
C ALA A 108 -22.21 -0.98 -16.61
N ASP A 109 -23.33 -1.62 -16.26
CA ASP A 109 -23.94 -1.53 -14.93
C ASP A 109 -23.46 -2.73 -14.09
N PHE A 110 -22.87 -2.45 -12.93
CA PHE A 110 -22.31 -3.47 -12.04
C PHE A 110 -23.32 -3.92 -11.00
N VAL A 111 -23.56 -5.23 -10.91
CA VAL A 111 -24.46 -5.84 -9.92
C VAL A 111 -23.68 -6.84 -9.07
N PRO A 112 -23.65 -6.72 -7.73
CA PRO A 112 -23.01 -7.70 -6.88
C PRO A 112 -23.58 -9.11 -7.10
N VAL A 113 -22.70 -10.12 -7.13
CA VAL A 113 -23.13 -11.54 -7.30
C VAL A 113 -24.11 -11.98 -6.20
N ASP A 114 -23.98 -11.45 -4.98
CA ASP A 114 -24.82 -11.83 -3.82
C ASP A 114 -26.17 -11.07 -3.75
N ASP A 115 -26.44 -10.13 -4.67
CA ASP A 115 -27.72 -9.41 -4.71
C ASP A 115 -28.77 -10.15 -5.57
N ASP A 116 -29.31 -11.25 -5.03
CA ASP A 116 -30.47 -11.95 -5.60
C ASP A 116 -31.80 -11.17 -5.43
N ARG A 117 -31.77 -10.02 -4.74
CA ARG A 117 -33.00 -9.27 -4.36
C ARG A 117 -33.46 -8.28 -5.41
N THR A 118 -32.66 -8.02 -6.44
CA THR A 118 -33.02 -7.08 -7.50
C THR A 118 -33.33 -7.85 -8.78
N PRO A 119 -34.61 -8.16 -9.09
CA PRO A 119 -34.97 -8.62 -10.42
C PRO A 119 -34.55 -7.54 -11.41
N VAL A 120 -33.49 -7.82 -12.17
CA VAL A 120 -33.04 -6.98 -13.27
C VAL A 120 -34.21 -6.90 -14.26
N ARG A 121 -34.95 -5.79 -14.24
CA ARG A 121 -35.88 -5.49 -15.33
C ARG A 121 -35.03 -5.23 -16.57
N PRO A 122 -35.14 -6.03 -17.64
CA PRO A 122 -34.46 -5.76 -18.90
C PRO A 122 -35.11 -4.53 -19.53
N SER A 123 -34.68 -3.33 -19.14
CA SER A 123 -35.16 -2.08 -19.73
C SER A 123 -34.05 -1.05 -19.95
N THR A 124 -32.78 -1.41 -19.78
CA THR A 124 -31.65 -0.51 -20.04
C THR A 124 -30.79 -1.06 -21.17
N ALA A 125 -30.45 -0.21 -22.13
CA ALA A 125 -29.61 -0.53 -23.29
C ALA A 125 -28.14 -0.83 -22.93
N ARG A 126 -27.83 -1.03 -21.64
CA ARG A 126 -26.49 -1.17 -21.10
C ARG A 126 -26.22 -2.60 -20.64
N PRO A 127 -25.03 -3.17 -20.92
CA PRO A 127 -24.68 -4.50 -20.45
C PRO A 127 -24.62 -4.54 -18.92
N VAL A 128 -25.29 -5.52 -18.31
CA VAL A 128 -25.25 -5.76 -16.86
C VAL A 128 -24.19 -6.80 -16.58
N VAL A 129 -23.19 -6.44 -15.76
CA VAL A 129 -22.08 -7.32 -15.39
C VAL A 129 -22.18 -7.67 -13.92
N ARG A 130 -22.31 -8.96 -13.63
CA ARG A 130 -22.22 -9.45 -12.25
C ARG A 130 -20.78 -9.35 -11.77
N VAL A 131 -20.58 -8.76 -10.59
CA VAL A 131 -19.26 -8.53 -10.02
C VAL A 131 -19.13 -9.12 -8.64
N SER A 132 -17.99 -9.74 -8.39
CA SER A 132 -17.69 -10.38 -7.10
C SER A 132 -17.07 -9.37 -6.13
N ARG A 133 -16.99 -9.76 -4.85
CA ARG A 133 -16.37 -8.94 -3.80
C ARG A 133 -14.90 -8.66 -4.08
N SER A 134 -14.17 -9.67 -4.55
CA SER A 134 -12.76 -9.53 -4.93
C SER A 134 -12.55 -8.58 -6.10
N GLU A 135 -13.45 -8.55 -7.09
CA GLU A 135 -13.35 -7.61 -8.22
C GLU A 135 -13.54 -6.16 -7.79
N VAL A 136 -14.49 -5.90 -6.88
CA VAL A 136 -14.67 -4.59 -6.26
C VAL A 136 -13.43 -4.20 -5.45
N ALA A 137 -12.86 -5.13 -4.68
CA ALA A 137 -11.64 -4.89 -3.89
C ALA A 137 -10.41 -4.63 -4.80
N ALA A 138 -10.26 -5.37 -5.90
CA ALA A 138 -9.23 -5.14 -6.91
C ALA A 138 -9.36 -3.75 -7.56
N ALA A 139 -10.58 -3.32 -7.87
CA ALA A 139 -10.84 -1.97 -8.38
C ALA A 139 -10.44 -0.89 -7.37
N ARG A 140 -10.73 -1.09 -6.08
CA ARG A 140 -10.29 -0.18 -5.00
C ARG A 140 -8.76 -0.14 -4.89
N LEU A 141 -8.10 -1.29 -4.97
CA LEU A 141 -6.63 -1.37 -4.95
C LEU A 141 -6.04 -0.58 -6.12
N ARG A 142 -6.65 -0.72 -7.31
CA ARG A 142 -6.24 0.04 -8.49
C ARG A 142 -6.41 1.54 -8.30
N VAL A 143 -7.55 2.00 -7.77
CA VAL A 143 -7.82 3.42 -7.49
C VAL A 143 -6.79 4.00 -6.50
N VAL A 144 -6.49 3.27 -5.41
CA VAL A 144 -5.55 3.75 -4.40
C VAL A 144 -4.13 3.84 -4.96
N THR A 145 -3.68 2.81 -5.68
CA THR A 145 -2.33 2.78 -6.25
C THR A 145 -2.17 3.76 -7.42
N ASP A 146 -3.20 3.97 -8.25
CA ASP A 146 -3.18 5.01 -9.29
C ASP A 146 -3.04 6.40 -8.67
N ARG A 147 -3.78 6.68 -7.59
CA ARG A 147 -3.66 7.94 -6.85
C ARG A 147 -2.25 8.13 -6.28
N GLY A 148 -1.68 7.12 -5.64
CA GLY A 148 -0.31 7.15 -5.10
C GLY A 148 0.74 7.44 -6.19
N ARG A 149 0.52 6.91 -7.39
CA ARG A 149 1.36 7.13 -8.59
C ARG A 149 1.05 8.42 -9.36
N GLY A 150 0.04 9.20 -8.95
CA GLY A 150 -0.42 10.37 -9.70
C GLY A 150 -0.97 10.06 -11.10
N ARG A 151 -1.47 8.84 -11.32
CA ARG A 151 -2.07 8.40 -12.58
C ARG A 151 -3.60 8.47 -12.52
N PRO A 152 -4.29 8.79 -13.63
CA PRO A 152 -5.73 8.69 -13.69
C PRO A 152 -6.17 7.22 -13.69
N THR A 153 -7.22 6.91 -12.93
CA THR A 153 -7.90 5.60 -12.99
C THR A 153 -9.00 5.63 -14.04
N PRO A 154 -9.13 4.60 -14.89
CA PRO A 154 -10.26 4.44 -15.80
C PRO A 154 -11.62 4.59 -15.11
N SER A 155 -12.58 5.24 -15.77
CA SER A 155 -13.88 5.57 -15.16
C SER A 155 -14.67 4.35 -14.74
N TRP A 156 -14.69 3.28 -15.54
CA TRP A 156 -15.36 2.04 -15.18
C TRP A 156 -14.77 1.39 -13.92
N ILE A 157 -13.44 1.40 -13.76
CA ILE A 157 -12.76 0.89 -12.55
C ILE A 157 -13.14 1.74 -11.33
N ALA A 158 -13.16 3.07 -11.48
CA ALA A 158 -13.56 3.97 -10.41
C ALA A 158 -15.03 3.77 -9.99
N ARG A 159 -15.93 3.45 -10.92
CA ARG A 159 -17.32 3.09 -10.61
C ARG A 159 -17.43 1.72 -9.96
N LEU A 160 -16.70 0.71 -10.47
CA LEU A 160 -16.65 -0.62 -9.88
C LEU A 160 -16.18 -0.57 -8.41
N ALA A 161 -15.18 0.26 -8.10
CA ALA A 161 -14.68 0.46 -6.74
C ALA A 161 -15.73 1.05 -5.77
N GLN A 162 -16.70 1.80 -6.30
CA GLN A 162 -17.82 2.41 -5.56
C GLN A 162 -19.01 1.47 -5.40
N THR A 163 -19.04 0.35 -6.12
CA THR A 163 -20.08 -0.67 -5.96
C THR A 163 -20.12 -1.13 -4.51
N SER A 164 -21.32 -1.06 -3.93
CA SER A 164 -21.54 -1.42 -2.53
C SER A 164 -21.44 -2.94 -2.40
N ASP A 165 -20.55 -3.37 -1.53
CA ASP A 165 -20.45 -4.76 -1.12
C ASP A 165 -21.52 -4.99 -0.05
N VAL A 166 -22.51 -5.85 -0.33
CA VAL A 166 -23.57 -6.17 0.63
C VAL A 166 -22.94 -6.96 1.76
N ARG A 167 -22.52 -6.28 2.84
CA ARG A 167 -22.08 -6.96 4.07
C ARG A 167 -23.30 -7.65 4.69
N HIS A 168 -23.22 -8.97 4.78
CA HIS A 168 -24.10 -9.79 5.62
C HIS A 168 -23.70 -9.66 7.10
#